data_AF-A0A8T5MG73-F1
#
_entry.id   AF-A0A8T5MG73-F1
#
_cell.length_a   1.000
_cell.length_b   1.000
_cell.length_c   1.000
_cell.angle_alpha   90.00
_cell.angle_beta   90.00
_cell.angle_gamma   90.00
#
_symmetry.space_group_name_H-M   'P 1'
#
loop_
_entity.id
_entity.type
_entity.pdbx_description
1 polymer ?
#
loop_
_entity_poly.entity_id
_entity_poly.type
_entity_poly.pdbx_seq_one_letter_code
_entity_poly.pdbx_strand_id
1 'polypeptide(L)'
;MKINLELILGTSFIIGFFIALSYFVQSNLGFVQENLKNSILGAFLYSFAFFLAVVIAPISAIPLLPIAAKIWGVFPATVLSITGLTSGSTVAFMISQKYGSIVAKKFFSQKQIDKIEKKFIGDNYLWKILFMRMILPAELLSYVLGISKKIELKKFVVATTIGMIPPPF
;
A
#
# COMPACT_ATOMS: atom_id res chain seq x y z
N MET A 1 11.93 25.76 -3.10
CA MET A 1 10.68 24.97 -3.00
C MET A 1 9.97 25.43 -1.73
N LYS A 2 8.91 26.24 -1.82
CA LYS A 2 8.16 26.68 -0.62
C LYS A 2 7.18 25.57 -0.25
N ILE A 3 7.41 24.90 0.88
CA ILE A 3 6.48 23.89 1.41
C ILE A 3 5.23 24.65 1.89
N ASN A 4 4.05 24.24 1.44
CA ASN A 4 2.79 24.89 1.80
C ASN A 4 2.45 24.56 3.26
N LEU A 5 2.24 25.59 4.09
CA LEU A 5 1.93 25.47 5.52
C LEU A 5 0.67 24.61 5.76
N GLU A 6 -0.31 24.71 4.87
CA GLU A 6 -1.53 23.89 4.89
C GLU A 6 -1.23 22.40 4.75
N LEU A 7 -0.22 22.06 3.95
CA LEU A 7 0.18 20.69 3.68
C LEU A 7 0.93 20.08 4.88
N ILE A 8 1.73 20.90 5.58
CA ILE A 8 2.36 20.53 6.85
C ILE A 8 1.29 20.32 7.93
N LEU A 9 0.39 21.28 8.10
CA LEU A 9 -0.69 21.20 9.09
C LEU A 9 -1.60 20.00 8.85
N GLY A 10 -1.98 19.74 7.60
CA GLY A 10 -2.77 18.57 7.23
C GLY A 10 -2.04 17.26 7.54
N THR A 11 -0.76 17.15 7.19
CA THR A 11 0.04 15.94 7.47
C THR A 11 0.22 15.72 8.97
N SER A 12 0.56 16.77 9.72
CA SER A 12 0.70 16.69 11.18
C SER A 12 -0.61 16.34 11.88
N PHE A 13 -1.74 16.87 11.40
CA PHE A 13 -3.07 16.50 11.90
C PHE A 13 -3.38 15.03 11.66
N ILE A 14 -3.12 14.51 10.46
CA ILE A 14 -3.31 13.09 10.13
C ILE A 14 -2.46 12.20 11.03
N ILE A 15 -1.18 12.53 11.21
CA ILE A 15 -0.28 11.78 12.08
C ILE A 15 -0.76 11.82 13.54
N GLY A 16 -1.12 13.00 14.04
CA GLY A 16 -1.62 13.17 15.41
C GLY A 16 -2.92 12.42 15.67
N PHE A 17 -3.87 12.50 14.73
CA PHE A 17 -5.11 11.73 14.78
C PHE A 17 -4.84 10.22 14.80
N PHE A 18 -3.92 9.75 13.96
CA PHE A 18 -3.55 8.34 13.90
C PHE A 18 -2.90 7.85 15.20
N ILE A 19 -2.04 8.65 15.82
CA ILE A 19 -1.43 8.36 17.12
C ILE A 19 -2.50 8.32 18.22
N ALA A 20 -3.37 9.33 18.28
CA ALA A 20 -4.45 9.40 19.27
C ALA A 20 -5.41 8.21 19.15
N LEU A 21 -5.79 7.84 17.92
CA LEU A 21 -6.62 6.67 17.64
C LEU A 21 -5.92 5.37 18.06
N SER A 22 -4.63 5.23 17.74
CA SER A 22 -3.82 4.07 18.17
C SER A 22 -3.76 3.97 19.69
N TYR A 23 -3.55 5.09 20.39
CA TYR A 23 -3.55 5.14 21.84
C TYR A 23 -4.92 4.75 22.42
N PHE A 24 -6.01 5.34 21.92
CA PHE A 24 -7.37 5.03 22.36
C PHE A 24 -7.71 3.54 22.21
N VAL A 25 -7.37 2.95 21.06
CA VAL A 25 -7.59 1.52 20.80
C VAL A 25 -6.76 0.66 21.74
N GLN A 26 -5.51 1.03 22.01
CA GLN A 26 -4.65 0.30 22.94
C GLN A 26 -5.10 0.41 24.40
N SER A 27 -5.62 1.56 24.83
CA SER A 27 -6.16 1.75 26.18
C SER A 27 -7.51 1.05 26.39
N ASN A 28 -8.28 0.81 25.33
CA ASN A 28 -9.62 0.22 25.39
C ASN A 28 -9.72 -1.14 24.67
N LEU A 29 -8.63 -1.91 24.64
CA LEU A 29 -8.54 -3.16 23.86
C LEU A 29 -9.68 -4.14 24.16
N GLY A 30 -10.12 -4.26 25.41
CA GLY A 30 -11.23 -5.16 25.78
C GLY A 30 -12.54 -4.79 25.10
N PHE A 31 -12.94 -3.51 25.18
CA PHE A 31 -14.13 -3.00 24.51
C PHE A 31 -14.03 -3.14 22.99
N VAL A 32 -12.86 -2.84 22.43
CA VAL A 32 -12.62 -2.94 20.98
C VAL A 32 -12.67 -4.39 20.51
N GLN A 33 -12.06 -5.34 21.23
CA GLN A 33 -12.13 -6.76 20.91
C GLN A 33 -13.56 -7.27 20.93
N GLU A 34 -14.32 -6.96 21.99
CA GLU A 34 -15.71 -7.43 22.13
C GLU A 34 -16.59 -6.97 20.96
N ASN A 35 -16.44 -5.71 20.53
CA ASN A 35 -17.25 -5.13 19.48
C ASN A 35 -16.74 -5.43 18.04
N LEU A 36 -15.43 -5.61 17.84
CA LEU A 36 -14.85 -5.76 16.49
C LEU A 36 -14.49 -7.20 16.11
N LYS A 37 -14.24 -8.10 17.07
CA LYS A 37 -13.76 -9.46 16.78
C LYS A 37 -14.68 -10.23 15.84
N ASN A 38 -16.00 -10.10 16.02
CA ASN A 38 -17.01 -10.74 15.18
C ASN A 38 -17.67 -9.79 14.16
N SER A 39 -17.17 -8.55 14.05
CA SER A 39 -17.75 -7.54 13.17
C SER A 39 -17.14 -7.64 11.77
N ILE A 40 -17.95 -8.10 10.81
CA ILE A 40 -17.61 -8.06 9.38
C ILE A 40 -17.30 -6.63 8.94
N LEU A 41 -18.05 -5.65 9.46
CA LEU A 41 -17.83 -4.24 9.18
C LEU A 41 -16.45 -3.78 9.69
N GLY A 42 -16.04 -4.23 10.89
CA GLY A 42 -14.72 -3.93 11.44
C GLY A 42 -13.57 -4.46 10.57
N ALA A 43 -13.68 -5.72 10.13
CA ALA A 43 -12.71 -6.32 9.22
C ALA A 43 -12.66 -5.60 7.86
N PHE A 44 -13.82 -5.23 7.30
CA PHE A 44 -13.90 -4.46 6.07
C PHE A 44 -13.25 -3.08 6.21
N LEU A 45 -13.60 -2.32 7.26
CA LEU A 45 -13.04 -0.99 7.51
C LEU A 45 -11.51 -1.04 7.72
N TYR A 46 -11.01 -2.09 8.35
CA TYR A 46 -9.58 -2.33 8.49
C TYR A 46 -8.89 -2.53 7.12
N SER A 47 -9.38 -3.46 6.28
CA SER A 47 -8.84 -3.64 4.93
C SER A 47 -9.00 -2.38 4.07
N PHE A 48 -10.10 -1.65 4.24
CA PHE A 48 -10.35 -0.39 3.54
C PHE A 48 -9.39 0.73 3.97
N ALA A 49 -8.99 0.76 5.24
CA ALA A 49 -7.96 1.69 5.70
C ALA A 49 -6.60 1.42 5.02
N PHE A 50 -6.22 0.15 4.87
CA PHE A 50 -5.04 -0.23 4.09
C PHE A 50 -5.16 0.18 2.62
N PHE A 51 -6.33 -0.05 2.01
CA PHE A 51 -6.62 0.39 0.65
C PHE A 51 -6.41 1.90 0.50
N LEU A 52 -6.99 2.71 1.39
CA LEU A 52 -6.87 4.17 1.35
C LEU A 52 -5.45 4.64 1.61
N ALA A 53 -4.72 4.01 2.52
CA ALA A 53 -3.33 4.35 2.82
C ALA A 53 -2.43 4.21 1.56
N VAL A 54 -2.66 3.15 0.78
CA VAL A 54 -1.95 2.91 -0.48
C VAL A 54 -2.36 3.90 -1.57
N VAL A 55 -3.66 4.13 -1.76
CA VAL A 55 -4.19 4.91 -2.89
C VAL A 55 -3.99 6.41 -2.68
N ILE A 56 -4.30 6.93 -1.49
CA ILE A 56 -4.40 8.38 -1.26
C ILE A 56 -3.06 8.99 -0.86
N ALA A 57 -2.34 8.37 0.08
CA ALA A 57 -1.17 8.97 0.72
C ALA A 57 0.16 8.24 0.43
N PRO A 58 0.14 7.23 -0.47
CA PRO A 58 1.12 6.13 -0.53
C PRO A 58 1.94 5.88 0.75
N ILE A 59 1.25 5.82 1.90
CA ILE A 59 1.88 5.61 3.21
C ILE A 59 1.72 4.17 3.67
N SER A 60 2.70 3.70 4.43
CA SER A 60 2.63 2.38 5.02
C SER A 60 1.64 2.32 6.18
N ALA A 61 0.65 1.44 6.07
CA ALA A 61 -0.30 1.14 7.14
C ALA A 61 0.16 -0.01 8.07
N ILE A 62 1.44 -0.42 7.97
CA ILE A 62 2.06 -1.44 8.84
C ILE A 62 1.79 -1.23 10.34
N PRO A 63 1.78 0.00 10.89
CA PRO A 63 1.47 0.22 12.30
C PRO A 63 0.08 -0.28 12.76
N LEU A 64 -0.85 -0.55 11.85
CA LEU A 64 -2.15 -1.15 12.17
C LEU A 64 -2.09 -2.67 12.40
N LEU A 65 -1.04 -3.34 11.93
CA LEU A 65 -0.90 -4.80 12.03
C LEU A 65 -0.94 -5.32 13.48
N PRO A 66 -0.16 -4.77 14.44
CA PRO A 66 -0.18 -5.26 15.82
C PRO A 66 -1.56 -5.11 16.48
N ILE A 67 -2.29 -4.06 16.12
CA ILE A 67 -3.64 -3.80 16.63
C ILE A 67 -4.60 -4.86 16.10
N ALA A 68 -4.60 -5.11 14.79
CA ALA A 68 -5.44 -6.13 14.17
C ALA A 68 -5.10 -7.55 14.64
N ALA A 69 -3.81 -7.85 14.82
CA ALA A 69 -3.35 -9.14 15.34
C ALA A 69 -3.85 -9.37 16.77
N LYS A 70 -3.91 -8.33 17.61
CA LYS A 70 -4.55 -8.43 18.94
C LYS A 70 -6.05 -8.66 18.85
N ILE A 71 -6.75 -8.04 17.90
CA ILE A 71 -8.22 -8.15 17.79
C ILE A 71 -8.66 -9.50 17.19
N TRP A 72 -8.12 -9.87 16.03
CA TRP A 72 -8.57 -11.03 15.24
C TRP A 72 -7.58 -12.20 15.24
N GLY A 73 -6.39 -12.04 15.82
CA GLY A 73 -5.30 -13.00 15.70
C GLY A 73 -4.42 -12.74 14.48
N VAL A 74 -3.23 -13.34 14.46
CA VAL A 74 -2.21 -13.11 13.42
C VAL A 74 -2.72 -13.49 12.03
N PHE A 75 -3.32 -14.67 11.89
CA PHE A 75 -3.73 -15.16 10.57
C PHE A 75 -4.82 -14.31 9.91
N PRO A 76 -5.97 -14.01 10.55
CA PRO A 76 -6.99 -13.15 9.94
C PRO A 76 -6.49 -11.73 9.70
N ALA A 77 -5.69 -11.16 10.62
CA ALA A 77 -5.08 -9.86 10.42
C ALA A 77 -4.23 -9.84 9.14
N THR A 78 -3.33 -10.81 8.96
CA THR A 78 -2.49 -10.92 7.75
C THR A 78 -3.33 -11.02 6.47
N VAL A 79 -4.37 -11.86 6.44
CA VAL A 79 -5.23 -12.01 5.26
C VAL A 79 -5.94 -10.68 4.92
N LEU A 80 -6.48 -10.01 5.93
CA LEU A 80 -7.16 -8.72 5.75
C LEU A 80 -6.20 -7.62 5.29
N SER A 81 -4.97 -7.58 5.82
CA SER A 81 -3.96 -6.60 5.40
C SER A 81 -3.52 -6.86 3.96
N ILE A 82 -3.23 -8.10 3.59
CA ILE A 82 -2.84 -8.46 2.21
C ILE A 82 -3.97 -8.09 1.25
N THR A 83 -5.22 -8.32 1.62
CA THR A 83 -6.38 -7.95 0.80
C THR A 83 -6.47 -6.44 0.58
N GLY A 84 -6.36 -5.65 1.65
CA GLY A 84 -6.38 -4.19 1.59
C GLY A 84 -5.19 -3.62 0.80
N LEU A 85 -3.98 -4.12 1.08
CA LEU A 85 -2.76 -3.73 0.38
C LEU A 85 -2.79 -4.08 -1.11
N THR A 86 -3.21 -5.30 -1.44
CA THR A 86 -3.26 -5.77 -2.83
C THR A 86 -4.30 -5.00 -3.63
N SER A 87 -5.50 -4.82 -3.08
CA SER A 87 -6.56 -4.04 -3.75
C SER A 87 -6.14 -2.58 -3.94
N GLY A 88 -5.56 -1.96 -2.91
CA GLY A 88 -5.04 -0.58 -3.00
C GLY A 88 -3.91 -0.45 -3.99
N SER A 89 -2.95 -1.39 -3.99
CA SER A 89 -1.83 -1.43 -4.93
C SER A 89 -2.29 -1.61 -6.37
N THR A 90 -3.34 -2.42 -6.57
CA THR A 90 -3.95 -2.64 -7.88
C THR A 90 -4.54 -1.33 -8.42
N VAL A 91 -5.30 -0.61 -7.60
CA VAL A 91 -5.88 0.69 -7.99
C VAL A 91 -4.79 1.73 -8.22
N ALA A 92 -3.80 1.83 -7.34
CA ALA A 92 -2.65 2.73 -7.51
C ALA A 92 -1.89 2.46 -8.82
N PHE A 93 -1.65 1.18 -9.12
CA PHE A 93 -1.04 0.75 -10.38
C PHE A 93 -1.89 1.16 -11.59
N MET A 94 -3.21 0.93 -11.56
CA MET A 94 -4.11 1.31 -12.65
C MET A 94 -4.18 2.83 -12.86
N ILE A 95 -4.22 3.61 -11.77
CA ILE A 95 -4.15 5.08 -11.81
C ILE A 95 -2.85 5.50 -12.49
N SER A 96 -1.73 4.92 -12.09
CA SER A 96 -0.43 5.23 -12.68
C SER A 96 -0.31 4.77 -14.14
N GLN A 97 -0.93 3.65 -14.52
CA GLN A 97 -0.93 3.18 -15.91
C GLN A 97 -1.72 4.11 -16.83
N LYS A 98 -2.77 4.73 -16.31
CA LYS A 98 -3.57 5.70 -17.05
C LYS A 98 -2.93 7.09 -17.07
N TYR A 99 -2.45 7.58 -15.94
CA TYR A 99 -2.05 8.99 -15.76
C TYR A 99 -0.56 9.19 -15.45
N GLY A 100 0.14 8.16 -14.99
CA GLY A 100 1.54 8.21 -14.53
C GLY A 100 2.50 8.64 -15.64
N SER A 101 2.26 8.27 -16.90
CA SER A 101 3.08 8.74 -18.03
C SER A 101 3.02 10.26 -18.23
N ILE A 102 1.90 10.91 -17.90
CA ILE A 102 1.73 12.36 -18.01
C ILE A 102 2.57 13.07 -16.93
N VAL A 103 2.53 12.53 -15.71
CA VAL A 103 3.31 13.05 -14.58
C VAL A 103 4.80 12.78 -14.80
N ALA A 104 5.16 11.56 -15.19
CA ALA A 104 6.55 11.15 -15.40
C ALA A 104 7.26 12.00 -16.46
N LYS A 105 6.56 12.37 -17.54
CA LYS A 105 7.11 13.26 -18.59
C LYS A 105 7.47 14.67 -18.11
N LYS A 106 6.97 15.10 -16.94
CA LYS A 106 7.37 16.38 -16.33
C LYS A 106 8.74 16.31 -15.65
N PHE A 107 9.19 15.11 -15.27
CA PHE A 107 10.42 14.90 -14.50
C PHE A 107 11.48 14.09 -15.27
N PHE A 108 11.06 13.29 -16.25
CA PHE A 108 11.92 12.39 -17.01
C PHE A 108 11.61 12.48 -18.51
N SER A 109 12.67 12.38 -19.33
CA SER A 109 12.53 12.26 -20.78
C SER A 109 11.97 10.88 -21.17
N GLN A 110 11.29 10.80 -22.32
CA GLN A 110 10.77 9.52 -22.84
C GLN A 110 11.89 8.47 -22.98
N LYS A 111 13.09 8.86 -23.41
CA LYS A 111 14.26 7.97 -23.51
C LYS A 111 14.67 7.36 -22.16
N GLN A 112 14.58 8.12 -21.06
CA GLN A 112 14.88 7.61 -19.72
C GLN A 112 13.83 6.60 -19.26
N ILE A 113 12.56 6.90 -19.51
CA ILE A 113 11.45 5.99 -19.21
C ILE A 113 11.62 4.68 -20.00
N ASP A 114 11.86 4.78 -21.31
CA ASP A 114 12.06 3.61 -22.18
C ASP A 114 13.28 2.77 -21.77
N LYS A 115 14.36 3.41 -21.31
CA LYS A 115 15.56 2.72 -20.81
C LYS A 115 15.28 1.95 -19.52
N ILE A 116 14.52 2.54 -18.60
CA ILE A 116 14.09 1.88 -17.36
C ILE A 116 13.17 0.70 -17.69
N GLU A 117 12.18 0.92 -18.56
CA GLU A 117 11.30 -0.14 -19.05
C GLU A 117 12.09 -1.28 -19.67
N LYS A 118 13.03 -1.01 -20.57
CA LYS A 118 13.82 -2.05 -21.23
C LYS A 118 14.68 -2.87 -20.24
N LYS A 119 15.14 -2.25 -19.14
CA LYS A 119 15.95 -2.93 -18.11
C LYS A 119 15.08 -3.77 -17.17
N PHE A 120 13.91 -3.26 -16.79
CA PHE A 120 13.03 -3.91 -15.83
C PHE A 120 12.03 -4.88 -16.48
N ILE A 121 11.48 -4.50 -17.62
CA ILE A 121 10.42 -5.21 -18.33
C ILE A 121 11.05 -5.96 -19.50
N GLY A 122 11.46 -7.18 -19.19
CA GLY A 122 11.92 -8.20 -20.14
C GLY A 122 11.52 -9.56 -19.58
N ASP A 123 12.23 -10.62 -19.94
CA ASP A 123 11.96 -11.93 -19.36
C ASP A 123 12.05 -11.89 -17.83
N ASN A 124 11.14 -12.59 -17.15
CA ASN A 124 11.09 -12.73 -15.70
C ASN A 124 10.80 -11.44 -14.90
N TYR A 125 10.14 -10.43 -15.48
CA TYR A 125 9.79 -9.22 -14.71
C TYR A 125 8.91 -9.47 -13.48
N LEU A 126 8.15 -10.58 -13.46
CA LEU A 126 7.39 -11.03 -12.28
C LEU A 126 8.32 -11.21 -11.06
N TRP A 127 9.43 -11.93 -11.24
CA TRP A 127 10.44 -12.14 -10.20
C TRP A 127 11.10 -10.84 -9.78
N LYS A 128 11.39 -9.95 -10.72
CA LYS A 128 11.95 -8.62 -10.41
C LYS A 128 11.00 -7.81 -9.52
N ILE A 129 9.69 -7.81 -9.82
CA ILE A 129 8.68 -7.15 -8.99
C ILE A 129 8.67 -7.75 -7.58
N LEU A 130 8.70 -9.07 -7.46
CA LEU A 130 8.78 -9.79 -6.19
C LEU A 130 9.99 -9.35 -5.35
N PHE A 131 11.20 -9.38 -5.91
CA PHE A 131 12.41 -8.97 -5.20
C PHE A 131 12.41 -7.48 -4.84
N MET A 132 11.89 -6.61 -5.73
CA MET A 132 11.77 -5.19 -5.42
C MET A 132 10.85 -4.92 -4.24
N ARG A 133 9.81 -5.73 -4.03
CA ARG A 133 8.88 -5.58 -2.90
C ARG A 133 9.52 -5.90 -1.55
N MET A 134 10.64 -6.63 -1.52
CA MET A 134 11.41 -6.85 -0.31
C MET A 134 12.23 -5.62 0.09
N ILE A 135 12.51 -4.72 -0.85
CA ILE A 135 13.38 -3.56 -0.67
C ILE A 135 12.57 -2.26 -0.60
N LEU A 136 11.52 -2.16 -1.42
CA LEU A 136 10.72 -0.96 -1.60
C LEU A 136 9.31 -1.14 -1.04
N PRO A 137 8.75 -0.10 -0.39
CA PRO A 137 7.35 -0.11 0.03
C PRO A 137 6.43 -0.40 -1.14
N ALA A 138 5.45 -1.27 -0.88
CA ALA A 138 4.52 -1.73 -1.89
C ALA A 138 3.74 -0.59 -2.54
N GLU A 139 3.41 0.43 -1.75
CA GLU A 139 2.64 1.61 -2.11
C GLU A 139 3.36 2.41 -3.20
N LEU A 140 4.62 2.76 -2.95
CA LEU A 140 5.45 3.51 -3.89
C LEU A 140 5.76 2.69 -5.14
N LEU A 141 6.14 1.42 -4.96
CA LEU A 141 6.50 0.55 -6.07
C LEU A 141 5.32 0.35 -7.03
N SER A 142 4.08 0.29 -6.53
CA SER A 142 2.88 0.14 -7.36
C SER A 142 2.67 1.34 -8.29
N TYR A 143 2.91 2.55 -7.80
CA TYR A 143 2.90 3.75 -8.63
C TYR A 143 4.04 3.75 -9.66
N VAL A 144 5.27 3.39 -9.25
CA VAL A 144 6.43 3.37 -10.15
C VAL A 144 6.23 2.35 -11.28
N LEU A 145 5.83 1.13 -10.95
CA LEU A 145 5.60 0.08 -11.94
C LEU A 145 4.44 0.43 -12.88
N GLY A 146 3.39 1.07 -12.34
CA GLY A 146 2.25 1.48 -13.14
C GLY A 146 2.57 2.52 -14.20
N ILE A 147 3.68 3.28 -14.11
CA ILE A 147 4.08 4.22 -15.19
C ILE A 147 4.23 3.49 -16.53
N SER A 148 4.63 2.21 -16.51
CA SER A 148 4.75 1.42 -17.71
C SER A 148 3.44 0.77 -18.12
N LYS A 149 3.09 0.96 -19.40
CA LYS A 149 1.97 0.27 -20.04
C LYS A 149 2.27 -1.19 -20.43
N LYS A 150 3.54 -1.61 -20.38
CA LYS A 150 3.95 -2.97 -20.76
C LYS A 150 3.76 -3.99 -19.64
N ILE A 151 3.62 -3.54 -18.40
CA ILE A 151 3.36 -4.43 -17.26
C ILE A 151 1.89 -4.83 -17.27
N GLU A 152 1.63 -6.12 -17.37
CA GLU A 152 0.28 -6.66 -17.32
C GLU A 152 -0.27 -6.62 -15.89
N LEU A 153 -1.49 -6.13 -15.74
CA LEU A 153 -2.18 -6.03 -14.44
C LEU A 153 -2.19 -7.37 -13.70
N LYS A 154 -2.50 -8.48 -14.39
CA LYS A 154 -2.55 -9.82 -13.78
C LYS A 154 -1.23 -10.23 -13.15
N LYS A 155 -0.11 -10.08 -13.89
CA LYS A 155 1.23 -10.42 -13.40
C LYS A 155 1.64 -9.50 -12.25
N PHE A 156 1.28 -8.22 -12.33
CA PHE A 156 1.48 -7.29 -11.22
C PHE A 156 0.72 -7.72 -9.96
N VAL A 157 -0.59 -8.02 -10.06
CA VAL A 157 -1.42 -8.43 -8.91
C VAL A 157 -0.89 -9.71 -8.28
N VAL A 158 -0.53 -10.71 -9.08
CA VAL A 158 0.05 -11.97 -8.59
C VAL A 158 1.38 -11.73 -7.88
N ALA A 159 2.32 -11.01 -8.51
CA ALA A 159 3.60 -10.70 -7.88
C ALA A 159 3.44 -9.88 -6.59
N THR A 160 2.45 -9.00 -6.55
CA THR A 160 2.13 -8.16 -5.39
C THR A 160 1.57 -8.98 -4.24
N THR A 161 0.58 -9.81 -4.52
CA THR A 161 -0.05 -10.66 -3.52
C THR A 161 0.97 -11.61 -2.90
N ILE A 162 1.75 -12.30 -3.74
CA ILE A 162 2.79 -13.24 -3.28
C ILE A 162 3.89 -12.50 -2.51
N GLY A 163 4.36 -11.36 -3.04
CA GLY A 163 5.42 -10.58 -2.40
C GLY A 163 5.03 -9.92 -1.08
N MET A 164 3.74 -9.92 -0.73
CA MET A 164 3.22 -9.42 0.54
C MET A 164 2.99 -10.51 1.58
N ILE A 165 3.04 -11.79 1.19
CA ILE A 165 2.94 -12.89 2.14
C ILE A 165 4.21 -12.85 2.99
N PRO A 166 4.11 -12.63 4.32
CA PRO A 166 5.28 -12.70 5.19
C PRO A 166 5.89 -14.10 5.09
N PRO A 167 7.22 -14.25 5.12
CA PRO A 167 7.82 -15.56 5.30
C PRO A 167 7.20 -16.22 6.55
N PRO A 168 6.87 -17.52 6.51
CA PRO A 168 6.46 -18.22 7.72
C PRO A 168 7.59 -18.08 8.74
N PHE A 169 7.27 -17.46 9.88
CA PHE A 169 8.18 -17.25 11.02
C PHE A 169 8.66 -18.58 11.60
#